data_AF-A0A959WR57-F1
#
_entry.id   AF-A0A959WR57-F1
#
_cell.length_a   1.000
_cell.length_b   1.000
_cell.length_c   1.000
_cell.angle_alpha   90.00
_cell.angle_beta   90.00
_cell.angle_gamma   90.00
#
_symmetry.space_group_name_H-M   'P 1'
#
loop_
_entity.id
_entity.type
_entity.pdbx_description
1 polymer ?
#
loop_
_entity_poly.entity_id
_entity_poly.type
_entity_poly.pdbx_seq_one_letter_code
_entity_poly.pdbx_strand_id
1 'polypeptide(L)'
;MLTLHLITGITVLLSSLAAGVWGGLSWYLRKPAVGFWYVLRVAQVAVVVQVAIGAMLTLDGREAPDGLHYVYGLLPILVALLGEGARVVASEHELEGLDYDSLPRDRQLAVAAAISRRETGIMAVTALVIFGLALRAAFTSPL
;
A
#
# COMPACT_ATOMS: atom_id res chain seq x y z
N MET A 1 1.80 -20.51 -14.57
CA MET A 1 0.89 -19.49 -14.01
C MET A 1 0.63 -19.68 -12.51
N LEU A 2 0.27 -20.88 -12.03
CA LEU A 2 0.02 -21.12 -10.59
C LEU A 2 1.23 -20.82 -9.68
N THR A 3 2.41 -21.37 -9.99
CA THR A 3 3.64 -21.09 -9.21
C THR A 3 3.97 -19.59 -9.20
N LEU A 4 3.69 -18.91 -10.31
CA LEU A 4 3.94 -17.47 -10.43
C LEU A 4 2.99 -16.70 -9.53
N HIS A 5 1.68 -17.04 -9.54
CA HIS A 5 0.67 -16.51 -8.62
C HIS A 5 1.02 -16.73 -7.14
N LEU A 6 1.62 -17.89 -6.80
CA LEU A 6 2.08 -18.16 -5.44
C LEU A 6 3.25 -17.26 -5.04
N ILE A 7 4.28 -17.16 -5.90
CA ILE A 7 5.46 -16.31 -5.66
C ILE A 7 5.06 -14.83 -5.54
N THR A 8 4.18 -14.35 -6.42
CA THR A 8 3.70 -12.97 -6.37
C THR A 8 2.81 -12.75 -5.15
N GLY A 9 2.03 -13.74 -4.70
CA GLY A 9 1.26 -13.68 -3.46
C GLY A 9 2.16 -13.54 -2.22
N ILE A 10 3.24 -14.32 -2.14
CA ILE A 10 4.24 -14.19 -1.08
C ILE A 10 4.91 -12.80 -1.14
N THR A 11 5.20 -12.32 -2.35
CA THR A 11 5.78 -10.99 -2.55
C THR A 11 4.85 -9.90 -2.04
N VAL A 12 3.54 -9.97 -2.33
CA VAL A 12 2.53 -9.05 -1.79
C VAL A 12 2.54 -9.05 -0.26
N LEU A 13 2.52 -10.24 0.36
CA LEU A 13 2.51 -10.36 1.82
C LEU A 13 3.76 -9.72 2.45
N LEU A 14 4.95 -10.10 1.99
CA LEU A 14 6.21 -9.64 2.55
C LEU A 14 6.43 -8.13 2.32
N SER A 15 6.17 -7.65 1.10
CA SER A 15 6.37 -6.23 0.77
C SER A 15 5.35 -5.33 1.48
N SER A 16 4.09 -5.74 1.60
CA SER A 16 3.05 -4.97 2.31
C SER A 16 3.32 -4.93 3.80
N LEU A 17 3.73 -6.06 4.40
CA LEU A 17 4.12 -6.09 5.81
C LEU A 17 5.36 -5.24 6.06
N ALA A 18 6.39 -5.36 5.22
CA ALA A 18 7.60 -4.56 5.35
C ALA A 18 7.31 -3.06 5.20
N ALA A 19 6.52 -2.65 4.21
CA ALA A 19 6.10 -1.26 4.03
C ALA A 19 5.28 -0.77 5.24
N GLY A 20 4.30 -1.55 5.70
CA GLY A 20 3.45 -1.21 6.83
C GLY A 20 4.21 -1.04 8.13
N VAL A 21 5.09 -1.99 8.46
CA VAL A 21 5.92 -1.95 9.67
C VAL A 21 6.96 -0.84 9.59
N TRP A 22 7.72 -0.74 8.49
CA TRP A 22 8.73 0.31 8.35
C TRP A 22 8.07 1.69 8.38
N GLY A 23 7.05 1.93 7.55
CA GLY A 23 6.32 3.18 7.51
C GLY A 23 5.71 3.54 8.88
N GLY A 24 5.11 2.56 9.55
CA GLY A 24 4.53 2.73 10.89
C GLY A 24 5.58 3.12 11.94
N LEU A 25 6.73 2.45 11.96
CA LEU A 25 7.85 2.78 12.85
C LEU A 25 8.42 4.16 12.53
N SER A 26 8.66 4.47 11.27
CA SER A 26 9.16 5.77 10.82
C SER A 26 8.21 6.91 11.19
N TRP A 27 6.91 6.68 11.03
CA TRP A 27 5.86 7.62 11.42
C TRP A 27 5.81 7.86 12.94
N TYR A 28 5.88 6.78 13.73
CA TYR A 28 5.88 6.82 15.19
C TYR A 28 7.12 7.51 15.73
N LEU A 29 8.29 7.16 15.21
CA LEU A 29 9.60 7.72 15.61
C LEU A 29 9.87 9.10 15.02
N ARG A 30 8.99 9.64 14.17
CA ARG A 30 9.13 10.93 13.47
C ARG A 30 10.42 11.02 12.64
N LYS A 31 10.82 9.90 12.02
CA LYS A 31 12.02 9.82 11.18
C LYS A 31 11.64 9.72 9.71
N PRO A 32 12.17 10.60 8.83
CA PRO A 32 11.97 10.46 7.39
C PRO A 32 12.61 9.16 6.90
N ALA A 33 11.93 8.44 6.02
CA ALA A 33 12.42 7.19 5.45
C ALA A 33 12.17 7.15 3.94
N VAL A 34 13.19 7.53 3.17
CA VAL A 34 13.14 7.45 1.69
C VAL A 34 12.98 6.00 1.24
N GLY A 35 13.66 5.06 1.91
CA GLY A 35 13.59 3.62 1.61
C GLY A 35 12.18 3.03 1.69
N PHE A 36 11.36 3.50 2.65
CA PHE A 36 9.97 3.08 2.79
C PHE A 36 9.16 3.28 1.51
N TRP A 37 9.35 4.41 0.81
CA TRP A 37 8.59 4.73 -0.39
C TRP A 37 8.88 3.75 -1.54
N TYR A 38 10.12 3.27 -1.68
CA TYR A 38 10.42 2.24 -2.67
C TYR A 38 9.76 0.91 -2.34
N VAL A 39 9.79 0.48 -1.07
CA VAL A 39 9.14 -0.76 -0.62
C VAL A 39 7.63 -0.69 -0.84
N LEU A 40 7.02 0.47 -0.55
CA LEU A 40 5.60 0.72 -0.79
C LEU A 40 5.23 0.58 -2.28
N ARG A 41 6.04 1.15 -3.19
CA ARG A 41 5.79 1.03 -4.63
C ARG A 41 5.91 -0.41 -5.11
N VAL A 42 6.87 -1.17 -4.59
CA VAL A 42 6.97 -2.61 -4.85
C VAL A 42 5.70 -3.33 -4.39
N ALA A 43 5.20 -3.04 -3.18
CA ALA A 43 3.97 -3.66 -2.67
C ALA A 43 2.75 -3.37 -3.56
N GLN A 44 2.57 -2.12 -3.98
CA GLN A 44 1.45 -1.73 -4.85
C GLN A 44 1.52 -2.40 -6.23
N VAL A 45 2.70 -2.42 -6.85
CA VAL A 45 2.90 -3.10 -8.13
C VAL A 45 2.66 -4.60 -7.98
N ALA A 46 3.17 -5.21 -6.91
CA ALA A 46 2.95 -6.63 -6.63
C ALA A 46 1.46 -6.98 -6.49
N VAL A 47 0.65 -6.11 -5.85
CA VAL A 47 -0.81 -6.28 -5.75
C VAL A 47 -1.45 -6.30 -7.14
N VAL A 48 -1.12 -5.33 -7.99
CA VAL A 48 -1.69 -5.26 -9.36
C VAL A 48 -1.30 -6.50 -10.17
N VAL A 49 -0.04 -6.91 -10.10
CA VAL A 49 0.46 -8.11 -10.78
C VAL A 49 -0.23 -9.37 -10.26
N GLN A 50 -0.42 -9.50 -8.94
CA GLN A 50 -1.11 -10.64 -8.32
C GLN A 50 -2.54 -10.79 -8.84
N VAL A 51 -3.28 -9.69 -8.89
CA VAL A 51 -4.66 -9.67 -9.39
C VAL A 51 -4.71 -9.97 -10.88
N ALA A 52 -3.81 -9.40 -11.68
CA ALA A 52 -3.74 -9.69 -13.11
C ALA A 52 -3.49 -11.18 -13.39
N ILE A 53 -2.55 -11.80 -12.68
CA ILE A 53 -2.28 -13.24 -12.80
C ILE A 53 -3.47 -14.07 -12.33
N GLY A 54 -4.12 -13.69 -11.22
CA GLY A 54 -5.33 -14.37 -10.73
C GLY A 54 -6.49 -14.33 -11.72
N ALA A 55 -6.68 -13.18 -12.39
CA ALA A 55 -7.66 -13.03 -13.46
C ALA A 55 -7.32 -13.93 -14.65
N MET A 56 -6.05 -13.97 -15.09
CA MET A 56 -5.61 -14.88 -16.16
C MET A 56 -5.86 -16.35 -15.82
N LEU A 57 -5.56 -16.77 -14.58
CA LEU A 57 -5.84 -18.13 -14.11
C LEU A 57 -7.33 -18.46 -14.18
N THR A 58 -8.19 -17.51 -13.81
CA THR A 58 -9.65 -17.68 -13.88
C THR A 58 -10.13 -17.81 -15.33
N LEU A 59 -9.57 -17.01 -16.25
CA LEU A 59 -9.85 -17.12 -17.68
C LEU A 59 -9.38 -18.45 -18.29
N ASP A 60 -8.32 -19.05 -17.73
CA ASP A 60 -7.85 -20.40 -18.08
C ASP A 60 -8.71 -21.53 -17.45
N GLY A 61 -9.83 -21.18 -16.79
CA GLY A 61 -10.74 -22.12 -16.14
C GLY A 61 -10.25 -22.65 -14.79
N ARG A 62 -9.22 -22.04 -14.20
CA ARG A 62 -8.73 -22.39 -12.86
C ARG A 62 -9.39 -21.50 -11.83
N GLU A 63 -10.38 -22.05 -11.16
CA GLU A 63 -11.14 -21.34 -10.13
C GLU A 63 -10.61 -21.62 -8.73
N ALA A 64 -10.71 -20.61 -7.86
CA ALA A 64 -10.46 -20.76 -6.45
C ALA A 64 -11.62 -21.57 -5.82
N PRO A 65 -11.35 -22.52 -4.93
CA PRO A 65 -12.38 -23.33 -4.29
C PRO A 65 -13.36 -22.53 -3.41
N ASP A 66 -12.92 -21.37 -2.91
CA ASP A 66 -13.73 -20.45 -2.10
C ASP A 66 -13.82 -19.08 -2.78
N GLY A 67 -15.04 -18.58 -3.00
CA GLY A 67 -15.30 -17.28 -3.59
C GLY A 67 -14.72 -16.11 -2.80
N LEU A 68 -14.48 -16.28 -1.49
CA LEU A 68 -13.84 -15.28 -0.65
C LEU A 68 -12.40 -14.97 -1.09
N HIS A 69 -11.72 -15.91 -1.75
CA HIS A 69 -10.39 -15.66 -2.31
C HIS A 69 -10.40 -14.50 -3.30
N TYR A 70 -11.43 -14.41 -4.17
CA TYR A 70 -11.57 -13.33 -5.13
C TYR A 70 -11.86 -11.99 -4.45
N VAL A 71 -12.74 -11.99 -3.45
CA VAL A 71 -13.10 -10.79 -2.69
C VAL A 71 -11.86 -10.22 -1.99
N TYR A 72 -11.16 -11.05 -1.22
CA TYR A 72 -9.96 -10.64 -0.50
C TYR A 72 -8.77 -10.37 -1.43
N GLY A 73 -8.73 -10.99 -2.62
CA GLY A 73 -7.71 -10.75 -3.63
C GLY A 73 -7.87 -9.42 -4.37
N LEU A 74 -9.12 -8.97 -4.60
CA LEU A 74 -9.40 -7.74 -5.35
C LEU A 74 -9.46 -6.49 -4.47
N LEU A 75 -9.98 -6.59 -3.23
CA LEU A 75 -10.06 -5.48 -2.28
C LEU A 75 -8.75 -4.69 -2.07
N PRO A 76 -7.55 -5.32 -2.06
CA PRO A 76 -6.28 -4.62 -2.01
C PRO A 76 -6.10 -3.51 -3.05
N ILE A 77 -6.62 -3.67 -4.27
CA ILE A 77 -6.56 -2.61 -5.30
C ILE A 77 -7.38 -1.40 -4.85
N LEU A 78 -8.61 -1.62 -4.39
CA LEU A 78 -9.48 -0.55 -3.92
C LEU A 78 -8.84 0.17 -2.73
N VAL A 79 -8.30 -0.58 -1.77
CA VAL A 79 -7.62 0.00 -0.59
C VAL A 79 -6.39 0.80 -1.01
N ALA A 80 -5.59 0.32 -1.96
CA ALA A 80 -4.44 1.07 -2.48
C ALA A 80 -4.85 2.40 -3.10
N LEU A 81 -5.92 2.41 -3.93
CA LEU A 81 -6.45 3.63 -4.54
C LEU A 81 -6.98 4.62 -3.51
N LEU A 82 -7.77 4.14 -2.54
CA LEU A 82 -8.28 4.97 -1.45
C LEU A 82 -7.15 5.53 -0.58
N GLY A 83 -6.11 4.74 -0.30
CA GLY A 83 -4.93 5.19 0.43
C GLY A 83 -4.17 6.30 -0.30
N GLU A 84 -3.97 6.16 -1.62
CA GLU A 84 -3.35 7.20 -2.44
C GLU A 84 -4.21 8.47 -2.51
N GLY A 85 -5.53 8.33 -2.65
CA GLY A 85 -6.45 9.47 -2.60
C GLY A 85 -6.40 10.20 -1.25
N ALA A 86 -6.44 9.44 -0.15
CA ALA A 86 -6.32 9.99 1.20
C ALA A 86 -4.99 10.70 1.41
N ARG A 87 -3.88 10.16 0.86
CA ARG A 87 -2.56 10.78 0.91
C ARG A 87 -2.57 12.14 0.21
N VAL A 88 -3.12 12.23 -1.00
CA VAL A 88 -3.21 13.49 -1.77
C VAL A 88 -4.06 14.53 -1.04
N VAL A 89 -5.27 14.14 -0.61
CA VAL A 89 -6.19 15.04 0.12
C VAL A 89 -5.55 15.54 1.41
N ALA A 90 -4.84 14.67 2.14
CA ALA A 90 -4.17 15.05 3.37
C ALA A 90 -3.05 16.08 3.15
N SER A 91 -2.34 15.99 2.03
CA SER A 91 -1.30 16.96 1.65
C SER A 91 -1.88 18.30 1.22
N GLU A 92 -3.00 18.30 0.49
CA GLU A 92 -3.71 19.53 0.09
C GLU A 92 -4.20 20.33 1.32
N HIS A 93 -4.78 19.67 2.32
CA HIS A 93 -5.26 20.32 3.54
C HIS A 93 -4.14 21.01 4.35
N GLU A 94 -2.89 20.53 4.27
CA GLU A 94 -1.76 21.16 4.97
C GLU A 94 -1.27 22.44 4.26
N LEU A 95 -1.63 22.62 2.99
CA LEU A 95 -1.27 23.78 2.17
C LEU A 95 -2.42 24.77 1.99
N GLU A 96 -3.63 24.40 2.40
CA GLU A 96 -4.82 25.23 2.23
C GLU A 96 -4.68 26.58 2.96
N GLY A 97 -4.79 27.67 2.21
CA GLY A 97 -4.63 29.03 2.74
C GLY A 97 -3.18 29.42 3.11
N LEU A 98 -2.20 28.57 2.81
CA LEU A 98 -0.78 28.81 3.08
C LEU A 98 -0.04 29.24 1.82
N ASP A 99 0.47 30.48 1.80
CA ASP A 99 1.42 30.91 0.76
C ASP A 99 2.81 30.31 1.08
N TYR A 100 3.01 29.05 0.69
CA TYR A 100 4.21 28.28 1.00
C TYR A 100 5.50 28.93 0.47
N ASP A 101 5.45 29.54 -0.71
CA ASP A 101 6.64 30.11 -1.36
C ASP A 101 7.10 31.40 -0.69
N SER A 102 6.18 32.12 -0.03
CA SER A 102 6.51 33.30 0.78
C SER A 102 7.16 32.98 2.13
N LEU A 103 7.11 31.72 2.57
CA LEU A 103 7.60 31.34 3.90
C LEU A 103 9.13 31.37 4.01
N PRO A 104 9.68 31.72 5.18
CA PRO A 104 11.06 31.45 5.53
C PRO A 104 11.43 29.96 5.34
N ARG A 105 12.67 29.70 4.92
CA ARG A 105 13.12 28.35 4.49
C ARG A 105 13.00 27.29 5.57
N ASP A 106 13.27 27.66 6.82
CA ASP A 106 13.10 26.81 8.01
C ASP A 106 11.65 26.37 8.18
N ARG A 107 10.70 27.29 7.95
CA ARG A 107 9.27 27.00 8.03
C ARG A 107 8.78 26.16 6.86
N GLN A 108 9.28 26.38 5.65
CA GLN A 108 9.03 25.51 4.49
C GLN A 108 9.44 24.06 4.78
N LEU A 109 10.64 23.86 5.33
CA LEU A 109 11.15 22.52 5.70
C LEU A 109 10.29 21.86 6.77
N ALA A 110 9.83 22.63 7.77
CA ALA A 110 8.94 22.11 8.80
C ALA A 110 7.59 21.64 8.24
N VAL A 111 6.99 22.42 7.33
CA VAL A 111 5.74 22.05 6.64
C VAL A 111 5.94 20.81 5.77
N ALA A 112 7.01 20.76 4.96
CA ALA A 112 7.33 19.61 4.14
C ALA A 112 7.54 18.33 4.98
N ALA A 113 8.19 18.44 6.13
CA ALA A 113 8.37 17.32 7.05
C ALA A 113 7.05 16.86 7.68
N ALA A 114 6.15 17.78 8.00
CA ALA A 114 4.82 17.48 8.51
C ALA A 114 3.97 16.73 7.47
N ILE A 115 3.94 17.22 6.23
CA ILE A 115 3.28 16.58 5.09
C ILE A 115 3.84 15.17 4.89
N SER A 116 5.16 15.04 4.72
CA SER A 116 5.81 13.74 4.49
C SER A 116 5.51 12.73 5.59
N ARG A 117 5.47 13.18 6.85
CA ARG A 117 5.08 12.34 7.98
C ARG A 117 3.62 11.92 7.85
N ARG A 118 2.69 12.83 7.57
CA ARG A 118 1.26 12.51 7.42
C ARG A 118 1.03 11.49 6.31
N GLU A 119 1.65 11.71 5.15
CA GLU A 119 1.61 10.79 4.01
C GLU A 119 2.16 9.40 4.37
N THR A 120 3.30 9.34 5.07
CA THR A 120 3.91 8.08 5.52
C THR A 120 2.96 7.29 6.43
N GLY A 121 2.26 7.96 7.35
CA GLY A 121 1.29 7.32 8.24
C GLY A 121 0.10 6.72 7.50
N ILE A 122 -0.48 7.48 6.56
CA ILE A 122 -1.60 7.02 5.72
C ILE A 122 -1.22 5.78 4.92
N MET A 123 -0.06 5.83 4.27
CA MET A 123 0.40 4.73 3.42
C MET A 123 0.82 3.50 4.23
N ALA A 124 1.38 3.68 5.43
CA ALA A 124 1.70 2.59 6.33
C ALA A 124 0.44 1.82 6.77
N VAL A 125 -0.61 2.53 7.18
CA VAL A 125 -1.90 1.91 7.55
C VAL A 125 -2.50 1.20 6.34
N THR A 126 -2.49 1.83 5.17
CA THR A 126 -2.95 1.25 3.91
C THR A 126 -2.24 -0.08 3.62
N ALA A 127 -0.92 -0.12 3.74
CA ALA A 127 -0.12 -1.32 3.52
C ALA A 127 -0.44 -2.44 4.53
N LEU A 128 -0.69 -2.12 5.80
CA LEU A 128 -1.11 -3.10 6.81
C LEU A 128 -2.51 -3.67 6.55
N VAL A 129 -3.45 -2.85 6.08
CA VAL A 129 -4.78 -3.33 5.67
C VAL A 129 -4.67 -4.25 4.46
N ILE A 130 -3.87 -3.88 3.45
CA ILE A 130 -3.58 -4.73 2.29
C ILE A 130 -2.96 -6.06 2.72
N PHE A 131 -1.99 -6.03 3.64
CA PHE A 131 -1.39 -7.25 4.20
C PHE A 131 -2.45 -8.16 4.83
N GLY A 132 -3.34 -7.60 5.67
CA GLY A 132 -4.42 -8.36 6.29
C GLY A 132 -5.37 -9.00 5.28
N LEU A 133 -5.74 -8.25 4.22
CA LEU A 133 -6.58 -8.76 3.14
C LEU A 133 -5.88 -9.86 2.33
N ALA A 134 -4.62 -9.67 1.95
CA ALA A 134 -3.83 -10.67 1.24
C ALA A 134 -3.64 -11.94 2.09
N LEU A 135 -3.47 -11.81 3.41
CA LEU A 135 -3.39 -12.93 4.33
C LEU A 135 -4.71 -13.71 4.40
N ARG A 136 -5.85 -13.02 4.38
CA ARG A 136 -7.18 -13.65 4.29
C ARG A 136 -7.40 -14.34 2.95
N ALA A 137 -6.93 -13.76 1.85
CA ALA A 137 -6.95 -14.39 0.53
C ALA A 137 -6.11 -15.68 0.51
N ALA A 138 -4.95 -15.68 1.18
CA ALA A 138 -4.10 -16.86 1.30
C ALA A 138 -4.77 -17.99 2.09
N PHE A 139 -5.47 -17.69 3.20
CA PHE A 139 -6.17 -18.71 3.98
C PHE A 139 -7.47 -19.22 3.35
N THR A 140 -8.02 -18.50 2.38
CA THR A 140 -9.19 -18.93 1.59
C THR A 140 -8.78 -19.58 0.27
N SER A 141 -7.47 -19.73 0.02
CA SER A 141 -6.91 -20.54 -1.06
C SER A 141 -6.44 -21.88 -0.46
N PRO A 142 -7.08 -23.03 -0.75
CA PRO A 142 -6.75 -24.30 -0.09
C PRO A 142 -5.38 -24.93 -0.40
N LEU A 143 -4.44 -24.20 -1.01
CA LEU A 143 -3.29 -24.68 -1.79
C LEU A 143 -3.67 -25.24 -3.16
#